data_AF-A0A0W8DRP0-F1
#
_entry.id   AF-A0A0W8DRP0-F1
#
_cell.length_a   1.000
_cell.length_b   1.000
_cell.length_c   1.000
_cell.angle_alpha   90.00
_cell.angle_beta   90.00
_cell.angle_gamma   90.00
#
_symmetry.space_group_name_H-M   'P 1'
#
loop_
_entity.id
_entity.type
_entity.pdbx_description
1 polymer ?
#
loop_
_entity_poly.entity_id
_entity_poly.type
_entity_poly.pdbx_seq_one_letter_code
_entity_poly.pdbx_strand_id
1 'polypeptide(L)'
;MPTGQIKERRAYYSAKHHLHGYKVEVSVLPNGLALNCTAHYPGSEADIQIFRNNHEFHLQHLLKSSMETELADEGPLTTEHSDSWAVLADNGYQGLAADFRAITPFKKQPLRELTLEHVETKDRIAYDRGLVKNYFGRLCTLWAMCSDKYRWDEGNYDIFFCACVALTNFHVRILPLRSEDGTNYHNYLKRLCVISHDASTKKLAVQRRYREKRHMRLRRMLVAHVDRPGSRSARQRESDEESEDFFDHESIAFA
;
A
#
# COMPACT_ATOMS: atom_id res chain seq x y z
N MET A 1 -12.20 -0.20 -11.84
CA MET A 1 -11.91 1.13 -11.23
C MET A 1 -13.19 1.56 -10.55
N PRO A 2 -13.18 1.93 -9.27
CA PRO A 2 -14.41 2.33 -8.60
C PRO A 2 -14.97 3.58 -9.27
N THR A 3 -16.09 3.41 -9.97
CA THR A 3 -16.91 4.48 -10.55
C THR A 3 -17.86 4.99 -9.47
N GLY A 4 -17.28 5.68 -8.50
CA GLY A 4 -17.98 6.16 -7.30
C GLY A 4 -17.86 7.66 -7.05
N GLN A 5 -18.56 8.13 -6.03
CA GLN A 5 -18.43 9.50 -5.50
C GLN A 5 -16.99 9.74 -5.00
N ILE A 6 -16.58 11.01 -4.83
CA ILE A 6 -15.20 11.37 -4.42
C ILE A 6 -14.77 10.65 -3.14
N LYS A 7 -15.70 10.43 -2.20
CA LYS A 7 -15.45 9.72 -0.94
C LYS A 7 -15.09 8.25 -1.17
N GLU A 8 -15.84 7.55 -2.02
CA GLU A 8 -15.61 6.13 -2.35
C GLU A 8 -14.25 5.92 -3.04
N ARG A 9 -13.82 6.86 -3.89
CA ARG A 9 -12.50 6.75 -4.54
C ARG A 9 -11.33 6.93 -3.57
N ARG A 10 -11.49 7.74 -2.51
CA ARG A 10 -10.44 7.97 -1.51
C ARG A 10 -10.13 6.69 -0.72
N ALA A 11 -11.13 5.86 -0.43
CA ALA A 11 -10.93 4.59 0.27
C ALA A 11 -9.98 3.64 -0.48
N TYR A 12 -9.93 3.71 -1.80
CA TYR A 12 -9.02 2.86 -2.58
C TYR A 12 -7.65 3.49 -2.84
N TYR A 13 -7.39 4.71 -2.37
CA TYR A 13 -6.14 5.41 -2.63
C TYR A 13 -5.04 4.97 -1.66
N SER A 14 -3.98 4.38 -2.20
CA SER A 14 -2.77 4.05 -1.45
C SER A 14 -1.80 5.22 -1.46
N ALA A 15 -1.51 5.78 -0.28
CA ALA A 15 -0.51 6.85 -0.13
C ALA A 15 0.91 6.38 -0.50
N LYS A 16 1.21 5.09 -0.29
CA LYS A 16 2.55 4.49 -0.55
C LYS A 16 2.94 4.51 -2.03
N HIS A 17 1.98 4.25 -2.91
CA HIS A 17 2.22 4.19 -4.35
C HIS A 17 1.56 5.33 -5.12
N HIS A 18 0.76 6.17 -4.44
CA HIS A 18 -0.13 7.19 -5.03
C HIS A 18 -1.02 6.64 -6.16
N LEU A 19 -1.45 5.38 -6.00
CA LEU A 19 -2.32 4.67 -6.94
C LEU A 19 -3.57 4.19 -6.22
N HIS A 20 -4.65 4.04 -6.98
CA HIS A 20 -5.87 3.42 -6.47
C HIS A 20 -5.80 1.92 -6.71
N GLY A 21 -6.13 1.12 -5.70
CA GLY A 21 -6.08 -0.33 -5.82
C GLY A 21 -6.67 -1.05 -4.63
N TYR A 22 -6.64 -2.37 -4.73
CA TYR A 22 -6.97 -3.29 -3.67
C TYR A 22 -5.68 -3.75 -2.96
N LYS A 23 -5.80 -4.10 -1.69
CA LYS A 23 -4.74 -4.72 -0.91
C LYS A 23 -5.17 -6.11 -0.50
N VAL A 24 -4.26 -7.07 -0.60
CA VAL A 24 -4.47 -8.43 -0.10
C VAL A 24 -3.23 -8.79 0.70
N GLU A 25 -3.45 -9.34 1.89
CA GLU A 25 -2.37 -9.95 2.65
C GLU A 25 -2.18 -11.38 2.19
N VAL A 26 -0.91 -11.77 1.97
CA VAL A 26 -0.52 -13.15 1.66
C VAL A 26 0.55 -13.56 2.65
N SER A 27 0.29 -14.61 3.43
CA SER A 27 1.26 -15.18 4.37
C SER A 27 2.08 -16.25 3.66
N VAL A 28 3.43 -16.17 3.72
CA VAL A 28 4.33 -17.08 3.01
C VAL A 28 5.22 -17.82 4.01
N LEU A 29 5.32 -19.13 3.86
CA LEU A 29 6.13 -20.01 4.71
C LEU A 29 7.61 -19.97 4.31
N PRO A 30 8.53 -20.40 5.20
CA PRO A 30 9.97 -20.50 4.90
C PRO A 30 10.32 -21.44 3.73
N ASN A 31 9.41 -22.34 3.34
CA ASN A 31 9.58 -23.18 2.16
C ASN A 31 9.18 -22.49 0.83
N GLY A 32 8.75 -21.23 0.89
CA GLY A 32 8.41 -20.41 -0.27
C GLY A 32 6.98 -20.61 -0.78
N LEU A 33 6.12 -21.33 -0.05
CA LEU A 33 4.71 -21.49 -0.38
C LEU A 33 3.86 -20.49 0.40
N ALA A 34 2.86 -19.91 -0.25
CA ALA A 34 1.83 -19.15 0.45
C ALA A 34 0.94 -20.10 1.25
N LEU A 35 0.71 -19.76 2.51
CA LEU A 35 -0.18 -20.47 3.43
C LEU A 35 -1.62 -19.97 3.30
N ASN A 36 -1.80 -18.66 3.14
CA ASN A 36 -3.10 -18.00 3.15
C ASN A 36 -3.07 -16.72 2.31
N CYS A 37 -4.24 -16.31 1.83
CA CYS A 37 -4.49 -14.97 1.33
C CYS A 37 -5.85 -14.48 1.84
N THR A 38 -5.90 -13.23 2.30
CA THR A 38 -7.15 -12.63 2.80
C THR A 38 -8.10 -12.26 1.66
N ALA A 39 -9.34 -11.91 2.00
CA ALA A 39 -10.15 -11.07 1.11
C ALA A 39 -9.46 -9.71 0.90
N HIS A 40 -9.85 -9.02 -0.16
CA HIS A 40 -9.29 -7.73 -0.48
C HIS A 40 -9.78 -6.62 0.45
N TYR A 41 -8.88 -5.67 0.68
CA TYR A 41 -9.11 -4.45 1.43
C TYR A 41 -8.98 -3.23 0.51
N PRO A 42 -9.64 -2.12 0.85
CA PRO A 42 -9.42 -0.84 0.17
C PRO A 42 -7.95 -0.39 0.27
N GLY A 43 -7.44 0.25 -0.79
CA GLY A 43 -6.04 0.69 -0.86
C GLY A 43 -5.59 1.68 0.21
N SER A 44 -6.50 2.36 0.91
CA SER A 44 -6.17 3.23 2.05
C SER A 44 -5.87 2.47 3.33
N GLU A 45 -6.28 1.21 3.43
CA GLU A 45 -6.13 0.41 4.65
C GLU A 45 -4.65 0.21 4.99
N ALA A 46 -4.28 0.36 6.25
CA ALA A 46 -2.87 0.23 6.65
C ALA A 46 -2.44 -1.23 6.66
N ASP A 47 -1.25 -1.53 6.14
CA ASP A 47 -0.73 -2.90 6.00
C ASP A 47 -0.74 -3.64 7.36
N ILE A 48 -0.37 -2.96 8.45
CA ILE A 48 -0.42 -3.52 9.83
C ILE A 48 -1.84 -3.76 10.34
N GLN A 49 -2.81 -2.95 9.91
CA GLN A 49 -4.20 -3.12 10.33
C GLN A 49 -4.84 -4.32 9.65
N ILE A 50 -4.52 -4.56 8.37
CA ILE A 50 -4.93 -5.77 7.65
C ILE A 50 -4.44 -7.01 8.41
N PHE A 51 -3.16 -7.04 8.81
CA PHE A 51 -2.59 -8.13 9.59
C PHE A 51 -3.31 -8.34 10.92
N ARG A 52 -3.58 -7.26 11.65
CA ARG A 52 -4.35 -7.32 12.90
C ARG A 52 -5.80 -7.78 12.70
N ASN A 53 -6.42 -7.47 11.58
CA ASN A 53 -7.77 -7.95 11.29
C ASN A 53 -7.77 -9.48 11.04
N ASN A 54 -6.64 -10.04 10.63
CA ASN A 54 -6.43 -11.48 10.41
C ASN A 54 -5.85 -12.20 11.65
N HIS A 55 -6.06 -11.65 12.84
CA HIS A 55 -5.42 -12.06 14.09
C HIS A 55 -5.61 -13.54 14.45
N GLU A 56 -6.84 -14.05 14.39
CA GLU A 56 -7.15 -15.42 14.79
C GLU A 56 -6.42 -16.43 13.92
N PHE A 57 -6.40 -16.19 12.60
CA PHE A 57 -5.64 -16.99 11.65
C PHE A 57 -4.15 -17.00 12.01
N HIS A 58 -3.55 -15.85 12.33
CA HIS A 58 -2.14 -15.78 12.69
C HIS A 58 -1.82 -16.52 13.98
N LEU A 59 -2.61 -16.35 15.04
CA LEU A 59 -2.37 -17.09 16.30
C LEU A 59 -2.41 -18.59 16.08
N GLN A 60 -3.42 -19.07 15.35
CA GLN A 60 -3.58 -20.50 15.09
C GLN A 60 -2.39 -21.08 14.33
N HIS A 61 -1.86 -20.37 13.34
CA HIS A 61 -0.79 -20.87 12.46
C HIS A 61 0.62 -20.56 12.96
N LEU A 62 0.76 -19.69 13.97
CA LEU A 62 2.02 -19.46 14.67
C LEU A 62 2.16 -20.38 15.88
N LEU A 63 1.08 -20.95 16.41
CA LEU A 63 1.14 -21.86 17.56
C LEU A 63 1.97 -23.10 17.24
N LYS A 64 2.97 -23.37 18.06
CA LYS A 64 3.82 -24.56 18.02
C LYS A 64 3.03 -25.77 18.48
N SER A 65 3.23 -26.90 17.80
CA SER A 65 2.85 -28.20 18.34
C SER A 65 3.73 -28.58 19.54
N SER A 66 3.30 -29.58 20.31
CA SER A 66 4.05 -30.09 21.46
C SER A 66 5.44 -30.63 21.11
N MET A 67 5.64 -31.11 19.88
CA MET A 67 6.96 -31.53 19.40
C MET A 67 7.83 -30.33 19.03
N GLU A 68 7.23 -29.27 18.51
CA GLU A 68 7.93 -28.05 18.10
C GLU A 68 8.36 -27.19 19.28
N THR A 69 7.68 -27.29 20.43
CA THR A 69 8.11 -26.63 21.66
C THR A 69 9.43 -27.16 22.21
N GLU A 70 9.84 -28.37 21.81
CA GLU A 70 11.13 -28.97 22.18
C GLU A 70 12.27 -28.54 21.24
N LEU A 71 11.95 -27.91 20.09
CA LEU A 71 12.96 -27.43 19.16
C LEU A 71 13.69 -26.21 19.73
N ALA A 72 15.02 -26.20 19.55
CA ALA A 72 15.84 -25.05 19.92
C ALA A 72 15.41 -23.81 19.13
N ASP A 73 15.01 -22.76 19.86
CA ASP A 73 14.52 -21.51 19.32
C ASP A 73 15.21 -20.34 20.03
N GLU A 74 16.27 -19.85 19.40
CA GLU A 74 17.08 -18.72 19.87
C GLU A 74 16.55 -17.38 19.33
N GLY A 75 15.35 -17.37 18.74
CA GLY A 75 14.75 -16.14 18.20
C GLY A 75 14.29 -15.21 19.33
N PRO A 76 14.27 -13.89 19.12
CA PRO A 76 13.82 -12.93 20.14
C PRO A 76 12.39 -13.20 20.60
N LEU A 77 12.06 -12.71 21.80
CA LEU A 77 10.73 -12.83 22.44
C LEU A 77 10.27 -14.27 22.74
N THR A 78 11.17 -15.27 22.73
CA THR A 78 10.84 -16.66 23.09
C THR A 78 10.32 -16.82 24.51
N THR A 79 10.79 -16.03 25.47
CA THR A 79 10.32 -16.11 26.87
C THR A 79 8.88 -15.65 27.03
N GLU A 80 8.46 -14.65 26.26
CA GLU A 80 7.10 -14.07 26.30
C GLU A 80 6.13 -14.89 25.44
N HIS A 81 6.64 -15.52 24.37
CA HIS A 81 5.86 -16.28 23.40
C HIS A 81 6.47 -17.67 23.16
N SER A 82 6.59 -18.45 24.23
CA SER A 82 7.27 -19.76 24.20
C SER A 82 6.59 -20.79 23.30
N ASP A 83 5.27 -20.70 23.18
CA ASP A 83 4.39 -21.56 22.39
C ASP A 83 4.19 -21.07 20.95
N SER A 84 4.83 -19.98 20.53
CA SER A 84 4.60 -19.38 19.20
C SER A 84 5.88 -19.31 18.36
N TRP A 85 5.75 -19.65 17.08
CA TRP A 85 6.70 -19.27 16.04
C TRP A 85 6.69 -17.75 15.82
N ALA A 86 7.78 -17.23 15.27
CA ALA A 86 7.95 -15.80 15.01
C ALA A 86 7.49 -15.42 13.60
N VAL A 87 6.89 -14.24 13.46
CA VAL A 87 6.56 -13.64 12.16
C VAL A 87 7.64 -12.63 11.74
N LEU A 88 8.22 -12.83 10.56
CA LEU A 88 9.14 -11.86 9.95
C LEU A 88 8.34 -10.79 9.21
N ALA A 89 8.45 -9.53 9.65
CA ALA A 89 7.69 -8.44 9.08
C ALA A 89 8.59 -7.29 8.59
N ASP A 90 8.00 -6.35 7.87
CA ASP A 90 8.71 -5.19 7.35
C ASP A 90 8.68 -3.98 8.28
N ASN A 91 9.41 -2.92 7.91
CA ASN A 91 9.48 -1.69 8.73
C ASN A 91 8.13 -0.96 8.87
N GLY A 92 7.13 -1.28 8.05
CA GLY A 92 5.77 -0.78 8.14
C GLY A 92 4.94 -1.48 9.22
N TYR A 93 5.39 -2.63 9.74
CA TYR A 93 4.74 -3.39 10.80
C TYR A 93 5.31 -3.10 12.20
N GLN A 94 5.92 -1.93 12.38
CA GLN A 94 6.42 -1.52 13.70
C GLN A 94 5.26 -1.46 14.71
N GLY A 95 5.45 -2.08 15.87
CA GLY A 95 4.41 -2.23 16.90
C GLY A 95 3.63 -3.54 16.83
N LEU A 96 3.89 -4.40 15.84
CA LEU A 96 3.26 -5.73 15.75
C LEU A 96 3.69 -6.66 16.91
N ALA A 97 4.85 -6.38 17.51
CA ALA A 97 5.35 -7.10 18.68
C ALA A 97 4.46 -6.97 19.93
N ALA A 98 3.50 -6.03 19.94
CA ALA A 98 2.52 -5.92 21.03
C ALA A 98 1.47 -7.04 21.01
N ASP A 99 1.21 -7.63 19.84
CA ASP A 99 0.13 -8.58 19.61
C ASP A 99 0.66 -9.97 19.22
N PHE A 100 1.85 -10.04 18.64
CA PHE A 100 2.47 -11.27 18.12
C PHE A 100 3.96 -11.33 18.45
N ARG A 101 4.54 -12.54 18.37
CA ARG A 101 5.99 -12.72 18.33
C ARG A 101 6.57 -12.22 17.00
N ALA A 102 6.64 -10.91 16.81
CA ALA A 102 7.04 -10.27 15.56
C ALA A 102 8.52 -9.85 15.57
N ILE A 103 9.22 -10.18 14.49
CA ILE A 103 10.59 -9.74 14.23
C ILE A 103 10.55 -8.70 13.11
N THR A 104 10.72 -7.45 13.50
CA THR A 104 10.81 -6.31 12.58
C THR A 104 12.20 -5.71 12.59
N PRO A 105 12.74 -5.25 11.46
CA PRO A 105 14.05 -4.59 11.45
C PRO A 105 14.04 -3.30 12.27
N PHE A 106 15.19 -2.92 12.81
CA PHE A 106 15.33 -1.67 13.55
C PHE A 106 15.00 -0.46 12.66
N LYS A 107 14.09 0.39 13.14
CA LYS A 107 13.76 1.66 12.48
C LYS A 107 14.81 2.71 12.85
N LYS A 108 15.42 3.33 11.82
CA LYS A 108 16.33 4.46 12.02
C LYS A 108 15.54 5.64 12.60
N GLN A 109 15.96 6.16 13.75
CA GLN A 109 15.39 7.39 14.30
C GLN A 109 15.97 8.61 13.58
N PRO A 110 15.19 9.70 13.42
CA PRO A 110 15.72 10.95 12.89
C PRO A 110 16.97 11.37 13.66
N LEU A 111 18.02 11.78 12.94
CA LEU A 111 19.30 12.25 13.49
C LEU A 111 20.15 11.21 14.25
N ARG A 112 19.75 9.92 14.28
CA ARG A 112 20.54 8.86 14.92
C ARG A 112 21.01 7.82 13.91
N GLU A 113 22.28 7.46 13.98
CA GLU A 113 22.82 6.35 13.19
C GLU A 113 22.49 5.01 13.85
N LEU A 114 22.32 3.98 13.02
CA LEU A 114 22.20 2.60 13.50
C LEU A 114 23.60 2.12 13.89
N THR A 115 23.70 1.39 14.99
CA THR A 115 24.91 0.67 15.35
C THR A 115 25.20 -0.42 14.31
N LEU A 116 26.45 -0.88 14.20
CA LEU A 116 26.84 -1.95 13.28
C LEU A 116 26.00 -3.22 13.49
N GLU A 117 25.77 -3.62 14.75
CA GLU A 117 24.95 -4.78 15.10
C GLU A 117 23.49 -4.66 14.60
N HIS A 118 22.91 -3.46 14.67
CA HIS A 118 21.56 -3.22 14.15
C HIS A 118 21.50 -3.30 12.63
N VAL A 119 22.57 -2.86 11.94
CA VAL A 119 22.69 -2.98 10.48
C VAL A 119 22.78 -4.44 10.08
N GLU A 120 23.67 -5.21 10.72
CA GLU A 120 23.80 -6.65 10.46
C GLU A 120 22.48 -7.40 10.69
N THR A 121 21.80 -7.13 11.80
CA THR A 121 20.49 -7.74 12.09
C THR A 121 19.46 -7.40 11.02
N LYS A 122 19.42 -6.14 10.59
CA LYS A 122 18.53 -5.70 9.52
C LYS A 122 18.83 -6.40 8.20
N ASP A 123 20.10 -6.61 7.86
CA ASP A 123 20.51 -7.28 6.64
C ASP A 123 20.14 -8.77 6.66
N ARG A 124 20.32 -9.46 7.80
CA ARG A 124 19.83 -10.85 7.98
C ARG A 124 18.31 -10.94 7.78
N ILE A 125 17.54 -10.07 8.44
CA ILE A 125 16.07 -10.05 8.29
C ILE A 125 15.68 -9.75 6.83
N ALA A 126 16.40 -8.83 6.16
CA ALA A 126 16.13 -8.50 4.76
C ALA A 126 16.46 -9.65 3.81
N TYR A 127 17.49 -10.43 4.12
CA TYR A 127 17.89 -11.64 3.40
C TYR A 127 16.82 -12.72 3.49
N ASP A 128 16.37 -13.07 4.70
CA ASP A 128 15.33 -14.09 4.91
C ASP A 128 14.00 -13.69 4.24
N ARG A 129 13.66 -12.40 4.32
CA ARG A 129 12.51 -11.82 3.62
C ARG A 129 12.66 -11.78 2.10
N GLY A 130 13.85 -12.04 1.56
CA GLY A 130 14.09 -12.20 0.13
C GLY A 130 13.18 -13.27 -0.49
N LEU A 131 12.90 -14.34 0.24
CA LEU A 131 11.98 -15.40 -0.20
C LEU A 131 10.57 -14.87 -0.49
N VAL A 132 10.05 -14.01 0.39
CA VAL A 132 8.74 -13.37 0.23
C VAL A 132 8.72 -12.50 -1.04
N LYS A 133 9.79 -11.73 -1.27
CA LYS A 133 9.92 -10.92 -2.50
C LYS A 133 9.96 -11.79 -3.75
N ASN A 134 10.65 -12.93 -3.70
CA ASN A 134 10.68 -13.88 -4.81
C ASN A 134 9.29 -14.45 -5.09
N TYR A 135 8.53 -14.81 -4.05
CA TYR A 135 7.15 -15.29 -4.23
C TYR A 135 6.27 -14.26 -4.95
N PHE A 136 6.24 -13.02 -4.48
CA PHE A 136 5.48 -11.95 -5.13
C PHE A 136 6.01 -11.62 -6.53
N GLY A 137 7.30 -11.77 -6.75
CA GLY A 137 7.91 -11.66 -8.07
C GLY A 137 7.38 -12.68 -9.07
N ARG A 138 7.28 -13.95 -8.66
CA ARG A 138 6.67 -15.01 -9.47
C ARG A 138 5.19 -14.74 -9.70
N LEU A 139 4.45 -14.36 -8.65
CA LEU A 139 3.02 -14.02 -8.72
C LEU A 139 2.76 -12.90 -9.75
N CYS A 140 3.48 -11.77 -9.67
CA CYS A 140 3.32 -10.65 -10.60
C CYS A 140 3.79 -10.97 -12.02
N THR A 141 4.79 -11.86 -12.18
CA THR A 141 5.29 -12.28 -13.50
C THR A 141 4.30 -13.18 -14.21
N LEU A 142 3.70 -14.14 -13.50
CA LEU A 142 2.80 -15.12 -14.11
C LEU A 142 1.40 -14.56 -14.38
N TRP A 143 0.89 -13.68 -13.51
CA TRP A 143 -0.52 -13.30 -13.52
C TRP A 143 -0.70 -11.80 -13.73
N ALA A 144 -1.26 -11.43 -14.89
CA ALA A 144 -1.57 -10.05 -15.24
C ALA A 144 -2.52 -9.37 -14.24
N MET A 145 -3.38 -10.13 -13.54
CA MET A 145 -4.22 -9.60 -12.47
C MET A 145 -3.42 -8.98 -11.32
N CYS A 146 -2.27 -9.57 -11.01
CA CYS A 146 -1.41 -9.18 -9.89
C CYS A 146 -0.39 -8.09 -10.30
N SER A 147 -0.19 -7.86 -11.59
CA SER A 147 0.78 -6.87 -12.09
C SER A 147 0.13 -5.69 -12.81
N ASP A 148 -0.99 -5.87 -13.47
CA ASP A 148 -1.65 -4.83 -14.25
C ASP A 148 -2.96 -4.35 -13.61
N LYS A 149 -3.54 -3.33 -14.22
CA LYS A 149 -4.79 -2.73 -13.75
C LYS A 149 -5.94 -3.73 -13.89
N TYR A 150 -6.53 -4.11 -12.75
CA TYR A 150 -7.75 -4.91 -12.71
C TYR A 150 -8.95 -4.15 -13.33
N ARG A 151 -9.70 -4.84 -14.19
CA ARG A 151 -10.81 -4.28 -14.97
C ARG A 151 -12.13 -5.02 -14.81
N TRP A 152 -12.13 -6.17 -14.14
CA TRP A 152 -13.33 -6.96 -13.95
C TRP A 152 -14.09 -6.51 -12.70
N ASP A 153 -15.19 -7.20 -12.44
CA ASP A 153 -16.07 -6.94 -11.31
C ASP A 153 -15.38 -7.24 -9.97
N GLU A 154 -15.58 -6.35 -8.99
CA GLU A 154 -14.95 -6.42 -7.66
C GLU A 154 -15.35 -7.69 -6.91
N GLY A 155 -16.59 -8.16 -7.07
CA GLY A 155 -17.06 -9.39 -6.43
C GLY A 155 -16.34 -10.65 -6.89
N ASN A 156 -15.63 -10.59 -8.01
CA ASN A 156 -14.81 -11.70 -8.50
C ASN A 156 -13.31 -11.53 -8.17
N TYR A 157 -12.90 -10.43 -7.55
CA TYR A 157 -11.48 -10.16 -7.32
C TYR A 157 -10.85 -11.22 -6.42
N ASP A 158 -11.48 -11.56 -5.30
CA ASP A 158 -10.92 -12.46 -4.30
C ASP A 158 -10.75 -13.89 -4.83
N ILE A 159 -11.75 -14.42 -5.54
CA ILE A 159 -11.68 -15.77 -6.10
C ILE A 159 -10.56 -15.89 -7.13
N PHE A 160 -10.38 -14.89 -7.98
CA PHE A 160 -9.32 -14.91 -8.97
C PHE A 160 -7.93 -14.67 -8.36
N PHE A 161 -7.82 -13.78 -7.38
CA PHE A 161 -6.56 -13.55 -6.69
C PHE A 161 -6.13 -14.82 -5.93
N CYS A 162 -7.05 -15.46 -5.21
CA CYS A 162 -6.81 -16.73 -4.53
C CYS A 162 -6.38 -17.83 -5.52
N ALA A 163 -7.01 -17.90 -6.71
CA ALA A 163 -6.59 -18.82 -7.76
C ALA A 163 -5.14 -18.54 -8.23
N CYS A 164 -4.76 -17.26 -8.38
CA CYS A 164 -3.38 -16.89 -8.73
C CYS A 164 -2.37 -17.34 -7.67
N VAL A 165 -2.70 -17.16 -6.38
CA VAL A 165 -1.86 -17.63 -5.25
C VAL A 165 -1.72 -19.16 -5.28
N ALA A 166 -2.83 -19.89 -5.43
CA ALA A 166 -2.81 -21.35 -5.49
C ALA A 166 -2.00 -21.89 -6.68
N LEU A 167 -2.17 -21.32 -7.87
CA LEU A 167 -1.41 -21.68 -9.06
C LEU A 167 0.07 -21.30 -8.93
N THR A 168 0.39 -20.21 -8.24
CA THR A 168 1.78 -19.85 -7.92
C THR A 168 2.41 -20.88 -6.99
N ASN A 169 1.70 -21.34 -5.96
CA ASN A 169 2.17 -22.43 -5.10
C ASN A 169 2.46 -23.70 -5.90
N PHE A 170 1.56 -24.09 -6.80
CA PHE A 170 1.79 -25.23 -7.70
C PHE A 170 3.05 -25.03 -8.55
N HIS A 171 3.21 -23.85 -9.13
CA HIS A 171 4.38 -23.54 -9.94
C HIS A 171 5.69 -23.53 -9.11
N VAL A 172 5.66 -23.07 -7.86
CA VAL A 172 6.83 -23.08 -6.96
C VAL A 172 7.25 -24.51 -6.61
N ARG A 173 6.29 -25.44 -6.45
CA ARG A 173 6.59 -26.85 -6.20
C ARG A 173 7.32 -27.53 -7.35
N ILE A 174 7.03 -27.14 -8.59
CA ILE A 174 7.68 -27.69 -9.79
C ILE A 174 8.99 -26.95 -10.09
N LEU A 175 8.99 -25.62 -9.92
CA LEU A 175 10.10 -24.73 -10.24
C LEU A 175 10.37 -23.81 -9.05
N PRO A 176 11.36 -24.18 -8.20
CA PRO A 176 11.73 -23.41 -7.01
C PRO A 176 11.95 -21.92 -7.31
N LEU A 177 11.69 -21.10 -6.29
CA LEU A 177 11.90 -19.65 -6.36
C LEU A 177 13.37 -19.32 -6.57
N ARG A 178 13.65 -18.28 -7.36
CA ARG A 178 15.00 -17.83 -7.71
C ARG A 178 15.16 -16.33 -7.48
N SER A 179 16.41 -15.85 -7.54
CA SER A 179 16.72 -14.43 -7.38
C SER A 179 16.17 -13.56 -8.53
N GLU A 180 15.97 -14.14 -9.72
CA GLU A 180 15.32 -13.44 -10.83
C GLU A 180 13.89 -13.05 -10.48
N ASP A 181 13.17 -13.86 -9.69
CA ASP A 181 11.82 -13.53 -9.25
C ASP A 181 11.83 -12.23 -8.41
N GLY A 182 12.74 -12.12 -7.45
CA GLY A 182 12.92 -10.90 -6.66
C GLY A 182 13.30 -9.68 -7.51
N THR A 183 14.09 -9.89 -8.57
CA THR A 183 14.44 -8.84 -9.55
C THR A 183 13.20 -8.39 -10.33
N ASN A 184 12.37 -9.34 -10.78
CA ASN A 184 11.11 -9.05 -11.45
C ASN A 184 10.15 -8.27 -10.54
N TYR A 185 10.08 -8.63 -9.26
CA TYR A 185 9.29 -7.88 -8.29
C TYR A 185 9.78 -6.43 -8.13
N HIS A 186 11.09 -6.23 -8.05
CA HIS A 186 11.67 -4.90 -7.96
C HIS A 186 11.38 -4.05 -9.21
N ASN A 187 11.46 -4.65 -10.40
CA ASN A 187 11.11 -3.99 -11.66
C ASN A 187 9.62 -3.61 -11.72
N TYR A 188 8.75 -4.49 -11.21
CA TYR A 188 7.33 -4.20 -11.05
C TYR A 188 7.09 -2.99 -10.14
N LEU A 189 7.74 -2.93 -8.97
CA LEU A 189 7.62 -1.78 -8.05
C LEU A 189 8.10 -0.47 -8.70
N LYS A 190 9.23 -0.50 -9.44
CA LYS A 190 9.72 0.64 -10.21
C LYS A 190 8.68 1.11 -11.24
N ARG A 191 8.06 0.17 -11.95
CA ARG A 191 7.00 0.47 -12.93
C ARG A 191 5.81 1.17 -12.28
N LEU A 192 5.39 0.75 -11.08
CA LEU A 192 4.31 1.42 -10.34
C LEU A 192 4.65 2.89 -10.03
N CYS A 193 5.89 3.17 -9.62
CA CYS A 193 6.34 4.55 -9.38
C CYS A 193 6.24 5.42 -10.65
N VAL A 194 6.63 4.88 -11.80
CA VAL A 194 6.52 5.59 -13.09
C VAL A 194 5.07 5.87 -13.44
N ILE A 195 4.18 4.87 -13.35
CA ILE A 195 2.74 5.03 -13.63
C ILE A 195 2.13 6.10 -12.73
N SER A 196 2.50 6.09 -11.46
CA SER A 196 2.05 7.04 -10.45
C SER A 196 2.48 8.49 -10.77
N HIS A 197 3.75 8.66 -11.14
CA HIS A 197 4.27 9.96 -11.57
C HIS A 197 3.54 10.47 -12.81
N ASP A 198 3.37 9.61 -13.83
CA ASP A 198 2.67 9.94 -15.08
C ASP A 198 1.20 10.30 -14.85
N ALA A 199 0.52 9.61 -13.92
CA ALA A 199 -0.85 9.93 -13.55
C ALA A 199 -0.95 11.31 -12.90
N SER A 200 0.01 11.64 -12.03
CA SER A 200 0.09 12.92 -11.33
C SER A 200 0.37 14.08 -12.29
N THR A 201 1.31 13.93 -13.22
CA THR A 201 1.62 14.96 -14.24
C THR A 201 0.42 15.22 -15.15
N LYS A 202 -0.25 14.15 -15.62
CA LYS A 202 -1.49 14.28 -16.41
C LYS A 202 -2.59 15.02 -15.64
N LYS A 203 -2.79 14.69 -14.36
CA LYS A 203 -3.77 15.36 -13.50
C LYS A 203 -3.48 16.86 -13.34
N LEU A 204 -2.22 17.22 -13.09
CA LEU A 204 -1.80 18.63 -12.98
C LEU A 204 -2.01 19.40 -14.30
N ALA A 205 -1.71 18.78 -15.44
CA ALA A 205 -1.93 19.40 -16.75
C ALA A 205 -3.42 19.66 -17.02
N VAL A 206 -4.30 18.72 -16.67
CA VAL A 206 -5.76 18.90 -16.79
C VAL A 206 -6.26 20.01 -15.88
N GLN A 207 -5.80 20.04 -14.62
CA GLN A 207 -6.19 21.10 -13.67
C GLN A 207 -5.71 22.48 -14.12
N ARG A 208 -4.48 22.60 -14.63
CA ARG A 208 -3.96 23.85 -15.20
C ARG A 208 -4.84 24.35 -16.34
N ARG A 209 -5.14 23.49 -17.32
CA ARG A 209 -6.04 23.80 -18.45
C ARG A 209 -7.43 24.21 -17.97
N TYR A 210 -7.96 23.57 -16.93
CA TYR A 210 -9.26 23.94 -16.36
C TYR A 210 -9.21 25.34 -15.72
N ARG A 211 -8.18 25.65 -14.93
CA ARG A 211 -7.99 26.96 -14.28
C ARG A 211 -7.85 28.07 -15.32
N GLU A 212 -7.04 27.86 -16.36
CA GLU A 212 -6.88 28.79 -17.49
C GLU A 212 -8.22 29.06 -18.19
N LYS A 213 -8.97 28.00 -18.53
CA LYS A 213 -10.30 28.14 -19.14
C LYS A 213 -11.28 28.88 -18.24
N ARG A 214 -11.26 28.61 -16.93
CA ARG A 214 -12.10 29.32 -15.94
C ARG A 214 -11.73 30.80 -15.86
N HIS A 215 -10.44 31.12 -15.79
CA HIS A 215 -9.94 32.49 -15.78
C HIS A 215 -10.39 33.25 -17.04
N MET A 216 -10.28 32.64 -18.22
CA MET A 216 -10.75 33.24 -19.47
C MET A 216 -12.27 33.48 -19.50
N ARG A 217 -13.07 32.56 -18.94
CA ARG A 217 -14.53 32.76 -18.80
C ARG A 217 -14.86 33.93 -17.89
N LEU A 218 -14.23 34.01 -16.72
CA LEU A 218 -14.42 35.10 -15.77
C LEU A 218 -14.00 36.45 -16.37
N ARG A 219 -12.84 36.50 -17.03
CA ARG A 219 -12.36 37.71 -17.73
C ARG A 219 -13.34 38.18 -18.81
N ARG A 220 -13.90 37.27 -19.62
CA ARG A 220 -14.92 37.61 -20.61
C ARG A 220 -16.21 38.16 -19.99
N MET A 221 -16.66 37.59 -18.87
CA MET A 221 -17.84 38.09 -18.16
C MET A 221 -17.64 39.49 -17.57
N LEU A 222 -16.44 39.77 -17.05
CA LEU A 222 -16.03 41.09 -16.56
C LEU A 222 -16.00 42.13 -17.69
N VAL A 223 -15.40 41.81 -18.84
CA VAL A 223 -15.39 42.72 -20.01
C VAL A 223 -16.81 43.01 -20.51
N ALA A 224 -17.67 41.99 -20.59
CA ALA A 224 -19.08 42.16 -20.97
C ALA A 224 -19.90 43.00 -19.97
N HIS A 225 -19.48 43.10 -18.71
CA HIS A 225 -20.09 44.00 -17.73
C HIS A 225 -19.60 45.46 -17.84
N VAL A 226 -18.37 45.67 -18.32
CA VAL A 226 -17.80 47.01 -18.53
C VAL A 226 -18.33 47.66 -19.82
N ASP A 227 -18.60 46.87 -20.86
CA ASP A 227 -19.10 47.35 -22.16
C ASP A 227 -20.61 47.60 -22.23
N ARG A 228 -21.31 47.62 -21.08
CA ARG A 228 -22.75 47.94 -21.02
C ARG A 228 -22.93 49.42 -20.60
N PRO A 229 -23.20 50.36 -21.53
CA PRO A 229 -23.42 51.74 -21.16
C PRO A 229 -24.81 51.86 -20.52
N GLY A 230 -24.87 52.28 -19.26
CA GLY A 230 -26.04 52.90 -18.65
C GLY A 230 -27.22 51.97 -18.34
N SER A 231 -27.23 51.40 -17.13
CA SER A 231 -28.45 51.43 -16.30
C SER A 231 -28.03 51.43 -14.84
N ARG A 232 -27.94 52.64 -14.28
CA ARG A 232 -28.03 52.85 -12.84
C ARG A 232 -29.41 52.36 -12.40
N SER A 233 -29.45 51.29 -11.62
CA SER A 233 -30.43 51.20 -10.55
C SER A 233 -29.75 50.57 -9.36
N ALA A 234 -29.44 51.41 -8.38
CA ALA A 234 -29.07 50.99 -7.05
C ALA A 234 -30.19 50.11 -6.49
N ARG A 235 -29.81 48.96 -5.93
CA ARG A 235 -30.53 48.31 -4.82
C ARG A 235 -29.50 47.55 -3.99
N GLN A 236 -29.27 48.07 -2.78
CA GLN A 236 -28.63 47.38 -1.68
C GLN A 236 -29.30 46.02 -1.46
N ARG A 237 -28.51 45.00 -1.15
CA ARG A 237 -28.83 43.96 -0.17
C ARG A 237 -27.53 43.42 0.43
N GLU A 238 -27.56 43.35 1.75
CA GLU A 238 -26.53 42.90 2.68
C GLU A 238 -26.18 41.42 2.54
N SER A 239 -25.00 41.10 3.13
CA SER A 239 -24.57 39.82 3.73
C SER A 239 -24.37 38.63 2.78
N ASP A 240 -23.36 37.76 2.91
CA ASP A 240 -22.53 37.38 4.04
C ASP A 240 -21.07 37.11 3.61
N GLU A 241 -20.16 37.44 4.51
CA GLU A 241 -18.79 36.95 4.52
C GLU A 241 -18.80 35.43 4.78
N GLU A 242 -18.37 34.63 3.81
CA GLU A 242 -17.78 33.32 4.11
C GLU A 242 -16.47 33.20 3.32
N SER A 243 -15.41 33.63 4.00
CA SER A 243 -14.04 33.22 3.72
C SER A 243 -13.92 31.71 3.95
N GLU A 244 -13.62 30.95 2.90
CA GLU A 244 -12.92 29.68 3.05
C GLU A 244 -11.66 29.72 2.19
N ASP A 245 -10.69 30.47 2.69
CA ASP A 245 -9.29 30.09 2.56
C ASP A 245 -9.12 28.76 3.32
N PHE A 246 -9.11 27.65 2.60
CA PHE A 246 -8.60 26.41 3.15
C PHE A 246 -7.97 25.59 2.03
N PHE A 247 -6.65 25.71 1.92
CA PHE A 247 -5.68 24.62 1.82
C PHE A 247 -4.33 25.20 1.41
N ASP A 248 -3.71 25.96 2.32
CA ASP A 248 -2.27 25.85 2.53
C ASP A 248 -2.09 24.73 3.56
N HIS A 249 -1.65 23.57 3.10
CA HIS A 249 -0.94 22.65 3.98
C HIS A 249 0.23 22.05 3.21
N GLU A 250 1.40 22.48 3.65
CA GLU A 250 2.70 21.90 3.40
C GLU A 250 2.64 20.37 3.41
N SER A 251 2.95 19.77 2.27
CA SER A 251 3.36 18.39 2.20
C SER A 251 4.75 18.27 2.82
N ILE A 252 4.80 18.04 4.13
CA ILE A 252 6.01 17.54 4.80
C ILE A 252 6.18 16.09 4.35
N ALA A 253 7.09 15.89 3.40
CA ALA A 253 7.56 14.59 3.00
C ALA A 253 8.45 14.01 4.11
N PHE A 254 8.07 12.87 4.66
CA PHE A 254 8.99 12.01 5.40
C PHE A 254 9.37 10.82 4.52
N ALA A 255 10.67 10.71 4.28
CA ALA A 255 11.35 9.56 3.67
C ALA A 255 11.48 8.39 4.65
#